data_AF-A0A6J4WF03-F1
#
_entry.id   AF-A0A6J4WF03-F1
#
_cell.length_a   1.000
_cell.length_b   1.000
_cell.length_c   1.000
_cell.angle_alpha   90.00
_cell.angle_beta   90.00
_cell.angle_gamma   90.00
#
_symmetry.space_group_name_H-M   'P 1'
#
loop_
_entity.id
_entity.type
_entity.pdbx_description
1 polymer ?
#
loop_
_entity_poly.entity_id
_entity_poly.type
_entity_poly.pdbx_seq_one_letter_code
_entity_poly.pdbx_strand_id
1 'polypeptide(L)'
;MADKHVQLKQAIIEVFGRMNRCFGYRRVHAQLRRDGWVVNHKLVYKLMDQLGLKSKVRAKWKYNSYKGTVSKIAKNVLDRRLTPDTSNMVWVSDIRGLVPAFQLVWAHYKHRWSAVNVKERQLL
;
A
#
# COMPACT_ATOMS: atom_id res chain seq x y z
N MET A 1 -40.67 8.79 -27.21
CA MET A 1 -39.47 9.32 -27.89
C MET A 1 -38.43 8.20 -27.95
N ALA A 2 -38.11 7.70 -29.14
CA ALA A 2 -37.17 6.61 -29.31
C ALA A 2 -35.75 7.06 -28.92
N ASP A 3 -35.06 6.26 -28.12
CA ASP A 3 -33.71 6.58 -27.68
C ASP A 3 -32.73 6.43 -28.85
N LYS A 4 -32.18 7.56 -29.32
CA LYS A 4 -31.27 7.63 -30.47
C LYS A 4 -29.99 6.80 -30.28
N HIS A 5 -29.65 6.44 -29.04
CA HIS A 5 -28.38 5.81 -28.69
C HIS A 5 -28.48 4.33 -28.28
N VAL A 6 -29.58 3.65 -28.59
CA VAL A 6 -29.79 2.22 -28.22
C VAL A 6 -28.64 1.33 -28.67
N GLN A 7 -28.23 1.42 -29.94
CA GLN A 7 -27.12 0.61 -30.48
C GLN A 7 -25.79 0.87 -29.77
N LEU A 8 -25.50 2.15 -29.48
CA LEU A 8 -24.28 2.54 -28.79
C LEU A 8 -24.28 2.06 -27.33
N LYS A 9 -25.43 2.10 -26.65
CA LYS A 9 -25.58 1.57 -25.29
C LYS A 9 -25.31 0.07 -25.25
N GLN A 10 -25.82 -0.69 -26.22
CA GLN A 10 -25.55 -2.13 -26.35
C GLN A 10 -24.06 -2.42 -26.56
N ALA A 11 -23.41 -1.71 -27.48
CA ALA A 11 -21.97 -1.86 -27.73
C ALA A 11 -21.12 -1.54 -26.48
N ILE A 12 -21.49 -0.50 -25.73
CA ILE A 12 -20.84 -0.15 -24.45
C ILE A 12 -20.96 -1.31 -23.44
N ILE A 13 -22.15 -1.90 -23.30
CA ILE A 13 -22.39 -3.01 -22.37
C ILE A 13 -21.56 -4.23 -22.76
N GLU A 14 -21.51 -4.57 -24.05
CA GLU A 14 -20.74 -5.70 -24.57
C GLU A 14 -19.24 -5.53 -24.29
N VAL A 15 -18.68 -4.38 -24.66
CA VAL A 15 -17.26 -4.05 -24.42
C VAL A 15 -16.95 -4.08 -22.92
N PHE A 16 -17.84 -3.54 -22.09
CA PHE A 16 -17.66 -3.50 -20.64
C PHE A 16 -17.72 -4.91 -20.01
N GLY A 17 -18.58 -5.78 -20.52
CA GLY A 17 -18.67 -7.19 -20.14
C GLY A 17 -17.42 -7.99 -20.53
N ARG A 18 -16.96 -7.85 -21.78
CA ARG A 18 -15.74 -8.50 -22.28
C ARG A 18 -14.50 -8.16 -21.45
N MET A 19 -14.45 -6.95 -20.91
CA MET A 19 -13.33 -6.43 -20.11
C MET A 19 -13.51 -6.63 -18.60
N ASN A 20 -14.38 -7.54 -18.19
CA ASN A 20 -14.67 -7.94 -16.80
C ASN A 20 -14.96 -6.74 -15.86
N ARG A 21 -15.60 -5.68 -16.37
CA ARG A 21 -15.94 -4.45 -15.62
C ARG A 21 -14.74 -3.67 -15.06
N CYS A 22 -13.53 -3.96 -15.53
CA CYS A 22 -12.32 -3.25 -15.11
C CYS A 22 -12.18 -1.89 -15.80
N PHE A 23 -12.79 -1.70 -16.97
CA PHE A 23 -12.55 -0.51 -17.79
C PHE A 23 -13.46 0.66 -17.41
N GLY A 24 -12.87 1.85 -17.27
CA GLY A 24 -13.62 3.10 -17.21
C GLY A 24 -13.95 3.63 -18.61
N TYR A 25 -14.77 4.69 -18.68
CA TYR A 25 -15.25 5.26 -19.95
C TYR A 25 -14.14 5.61 -20.95
N ARG A 26 -12.96 6.03 -20.48
CA ARG A 26 -11.80 6.33 -21.35
C ARG A 26 -11.30 5.08 -22.08
N ARG A 27 -11.22 3.94 -21.39
CA ARG A 27 -10.76 2.67 -21.97
C ARG A 27 -11.84 2.03 -22.84
N VAL A 28 -13.11 2.15 -22.44
CA VAL A 28 -14.25 1.75 -23.26
C VAL A 28 -14.29 2.54 -24.56
N HIS A 29 -14.12 3.87 -24.50
CA HIS A 29 -14.03 4.73 -25.69
C HIS A 29 -12.88 4.35 -26.63
N ALA A 30 -11.70 4.04 -26.08
CA ALA A 30 -10.57 3.57 -26.88
C ALA A 30 -10.81 2.20 -27.53
N GLN A 31 -11.57 1.31 -26.90
CA GLN A 31 -12.00 0.05 -27.51
C GLN A 31 -13.02 0.30 -28.62
N LEU A 32 -14.04 1.13 -28.36
CA LEU A 32 -15.05 1.49 -29.36
C LEU A 32 -14.41 2.10 -30.62
N ARG A 33 -13.39 2.95 -30.48
CA ARG A 33 -12.63 3.44 -31.65
C ARG A 33 -11.91 2.33 -32.41
N ARG A 34 -11.34 1.34 -31.71
CA ARG A 34 -10.69 0.19 -32.34
C ARG A 34 -11.69 -0.70 -33.07
N ASP A 35 -12.92 -0.74 -32.57
CA ASP A 35 -14.05 -1.44 -33.20
C ASP A 35 -14.71 -0.60 -34.31
N GLY A 36 -14.14 0.56 -34.67
CA GLY A 36 -14.59 1.39 -35.80
C GLY A 36 -15.61 2.49 -35.46
N TRP A 37 -15.97 2.67 -34.19
CA TRP A 37 -16.97 3.68 -33.81
C TRP A 37 -16.38 5.10 -33.75
N VAL A 38 -16.99 6.03 -34.49
CA VAL A 38 -16.68 7.46 -34.43
C VAL A 38 -17.58 8.15 -33.40
N VAL A 39 -17.24 7.99 -32.12
CA VAL A 39 -18.00 8.57 -31.00
C VAL A 39 -17.14 9.48 -30.12
N ASN A 40 -17.74 10.52 -29.56
CA ASN A 40 -17.06 11.41 -28.61
C ASN A 40 -16.99 10.74 -27.22
N HIS A 41 -15.85 10.87 -26.53
CA HIS A 41 -15.64 10.33 -25.19
C HIS A 41 -16.63 10.89 -24.15
N LYS A 42 -17.11 12.13 -24.33
CA LYS A 42 -18.13 12.74 -23.46
C LYS A 42 -19.49 12.04 -23.57
N LEU A 43 -19.85 11.61 -24.78
CA LEU A 43 -21.09 10.86 -25.03
C LEU A 43 -21.02 9.50 -24.33
N VAL A 44 -19.89 8.79 -24.50
CA VAL A 44 -19.64 7.50 -23.83
C VAL A 44 -19.72 7.64 -22.32
N TYR A 45 -19.12 8.70 -21.76
CA TYR A 45 -19.22 9.00 -20.33
C TYR A 45 -20.68 9.18 -19.88
N LYS A 46 -21.46 10.02 -20.57
CA LYS A 46 -22.87 10.27 -20.23
C LYS A 46 -23.71 9.00 -20.30
N LEU A 47 -23.52 8.17 -21.32
CA LEU A 47 -24.24 6.92 -21.49
C LEU A 47 -23.86 5.88 -20.44
N MET A 48 -22.57 5.75 -20.11
CA MET A 48 -22.12 4.87 -19.03
C MET A 48 -22.68 5.30 -17.67
N ASP A 49 -22.75 6.60 -17.40
CA ASP A 49 -23.31 7.14 -16.15
C ASP A 49 -24.83 6.86 -16.06
N GLN A 50 -25.58 7.08 -17.15
CA GLN A 50 -27.00 6.73 -17.24
C GLN A 50 -27.27 5.23 -17.04
N LEU A 51 -26.34 4.37 -17.47
CA LEU A 51 -26.44 2.92 -17.30
C LEU A 51 -25.86 2.43 -15.95
N GLY A 52 -25.30 3.32 -15.12
CA GLY A 52 -24.65 2.96 -13.86
C GLY A 52 -23.38 2.11 -14.02
N LEU A 53 -22.77 2.11 -15.20
CA LEU A 53 -21.58 1.33 -15.51
C LEU A 53 -20.33 2.04 -14.97
N LYS A 54 -19.82 1.56 -13.84
CA LYS A 54 -18.60 2.10 -13.22
C LYS A 54 -17.50 1.05 -13.15
N SER A 55 -16.27 1.46 -13.46
CA SER A 55 -15.08 0.63 -13.33
C SER A 55 -14.88 0.25 -11.86
N LYS A 56 -14.62 -1.04 -11.60
CA LYS A 56 -14.16 -1.49 -10.28
C LYS A 56 -12.71 -1.05 -10.08
N VAL A 57 -12.51 0.16 -9.57
CA VAL A 57 -11.19 0.62 -9.14
C VAL A 57 -10.93 0.09 -7.73
N ARG A 58 -9.87 -0.72 -7.56
CA ARG A 58 -9.40 -1.10 -6.24
C ARG A 58 -8.92 0.16 -5.53
N ALA A 59 -9.55 0.52 -4.41
CA ALA A 59 -9.05 1.60 -3.57
C ALA A 59 -7.59 1.27 -3.19
N LYS A 60 -6.67 2.20 -3.46
CA LYS A 60 -5.29 2.08 -2.99
C LYS A 60 -5.29 2.43 -1.50
N TRP A 61 -5.29 1.42 -0.64
CA TRP A 61 -5.11 1.63 0.79
C TRP A 61 -3.73 2.23 1.02
N LYS A 62 -3.65 3.33 1.76
CA LYS A 62 -2.36 3.86 2.23
C LYS A 62 -1.80 2.88 3.26
N TYR A 63 -0.50 2.59 3.18
CA TYR A 63 0.17 1.75 4.16
C TYR A 63 0.11 2.42 5.54
N ASN A 64 -0.32 1.68 6.56
CA ASN A 64 -0.30 2.10 7.95
C ASN A 64 0.44 1.04 8.78
N SER A 65 1.68 1.32 9.15
CA SER A 65 2.49 0.46 10.04
C SER A 65 2.01 0.51 11.48
N TYR A 66 1.32 1.58 11.88
CA TYR A 66 0.81 1.77 13.22
C TYR A 66 -0.51 1.01 13.38
N LYS A 67 -0.44 -0.17 13.99
CA LYS A 67 -1.60 -1.02 14.30
C LYS A 67 -2.29 -0.63 15.63
N GLY A 68 -2.00 0.55 16.17
CA GLY A 68 -2.41 0.97 17.51
C GLY A 68 -1.40 0.58 18.60
N THR A 69 -1.78 0.76 19.86
CA THR A 69 -0.96 0.41 21.03
C THR A 69 -0.97 -1.10 21.24
N VAL A 70 -0.14 -1.84 20.50
CA VAL A 70 -0.06 -3.31 20.57
C VAL A 70 0.73 -3.78 21.81
N SER A 71 1.55 -2.91 22.40
CA SER A 71 2.48 -3.23 23.48
C SER A 71 2.13 -2.51 24.79
N LYS A 72 2.46 -3.16 25.91
CA LYS A 72 2.40 -2.55 27.25
C LYS A 72 3.38 -1.38 27.29
N ILE A 73 2.87 -0.15 27.29
CA ILE A 73 3.68 1.05 27.47
C ILE A 73 4.22 1.05 28.90
N ALA A 74 5.54 1.00 29.04
CA ALA A 74 6.17 1.16 30.35
C ALA A 74 5.90 2.57 30.87
N LYS A 75 5.67 2.72 32.18
CA LYS A 75 5.47 4.02 32.81
C LYS A 75 6.68 4.90 32.50
N ASN A 76 6.45 6.14 32.04
CA ASN A 76 7.52 7.11 31.85
C ASN A 76 8.07 7.51 33.22
N VAL A 77 9.21 6.93 33.62
CA VAL A 77 9.83 7.21 34.92
C VAL A 77 10.54 8.57 34.93
N LEU A 78 10.95 9.05 33.75
CA LEU A 78 11.74 10.27 33.61
C LEU A 78 10.88 11.53 33.54
N ASP A 79 9.62 11.43 33.09
CA ASP A 79 8.68 12.58 32.95
C ASP A 79 9.35 13.84 32.36
N ARG A 80 10.15 13.64 31.30
CA ARG A 80 10.91 14.69 30.58
C ARG A 80 11.99 15.41 31.41
N ARG A 81 12.38 14.90 32.57
CA ARG A 81 13.54 15.38 33.34
C ARG A 81 14.82 14.79 32.75
N LEU A 82 15.43 15.51 31.82
CA LEU A 82 16.63 15.10 31.08
C LEU A 82 17.93 15.69 31.65
N THR A 83 17.85 16.37 32.78
CA THR A 83 18.97 16.98 33.49
C THR A 83 19.19 16.26 34.83
N PRO A 84 20.04 15.22 34.88
CA PRO A 84 20.42 14.58 36.14
C PRO A 84 21.51 15.39 36.86
N ASP A 85 21.53 15.31 38.20
CA ASP A 85 22.50 16.03 39.04
C ASP A 85 23.93 15.47 38.92
N THR A 86 24.07 14.22 38.46
CA THR A 86 25.38 13.57 38.23
C THR A 86 25.38 12.75 36.94
N SER A 87 26.57 12.50 36.40
CA SER A 87 26.75 11.69 35.18
C SER A 87 26.25 10.26 35.37
N ASN A 88 25.77 9.62 34.29
CA ASN A 88 25.37 8.21 34.20
C ASN A 88 24.11 7.79 35.00
N MET A 89 23.31 8.73 35.50
CA MET A 89 22.04 8.41 36.17
C MET A 89 20.89 8.07 35.22
N VAL A 90 20.92 8.59 33.98
CA VAL A 90 19.84 8.43 33.02
C VAL A 90 20.41 8.06 31.65
N TRP A 91 19.86 7.01 31.04
CA TRP A 91 20.22 6.55 29.70
C TRP A 91 18.98 6.61 28.82
N VAL A 92 19.05 7.40 27.74
CA VAL A 92 17.96 7.53 26.75
C VAL A 92 18.51 7.14 25.38
N SER A 93 17.85 6.19 24.72
CA SER A 93 18.11 5.83 23.33
C SER A 93 16.83 5.98 22.52
N ASP A 94 16.91 6.63 21.36
CA ASP A 94 15.81 6.63 20.40
C ASP A 94 15.95 5.45 19.44
N ILE A 95 14.85 4.76 19.17
CA ILE A 95 14.80 3.65 18.22
C ILE A 95 14.06 4.15 16.98
N ARG A 96 14.81 4.50 15.95
CA ARG A 96 14.24 4.69 14.62
C ARG A 96 14.02 3.32 13.97
N GLY A 97 12.77 2.88 13.92
CA GLY A 97 12.38 1.68 13.17
C GLY A 97 12.62 1.89 11.68
N LEU A 98 13.76 1.42 11.18
CA LEU A 98 14.02 1.34 9.75
C LEU A 98 13.19 0.17 9.21
N VAL A 99 12.21 0.44 8.36
CA VAL A 99 11.41 -0.61 7.71
C VAL A 99 12.36 -1.38 6.78
N PRO A 100 12.74 -2.64 7.06
CA PRO A 100 13.63 -3.34 6.18
C PRO A 100 12.82 -3.76 4.95
N ALA A 101 13.30 -3.41 3.77
CA ALA A 101 12.97 -4.18 2.58
C ALA A 101 13.42 -5.62 2.86
N PHE A 102 12.43 -6.50 2.97
CA PHE A 102 12.56 -7.87 3.42
C PHE A 102 13.40 -8.70 2.42
N GLN A 103 14.27 -9.57 2.96
CA GLN A 103 15.11 -10.57 2.27
C GLN A 103 16.26 -10.05 1.39
N LEU A 104 17.51 -10.12 1.90
CA LEU A 104 18.69 -10.66 1.16
C LEU A 104 20.02 -10.60 1.96
N VAL A 105 20.10 -9.97 3.14
CA VAL A 105 21.40 -9.84 3.86
C VAL A 105 21.73 -11.05 4.78
N TRP A 106 20.75 -11.86 5.17
CA TRP A 106 20.97 -12.98 6.10
C TRP A 106 21.77 -14.17 5.53
N ALA A 107 22.00 -14.22 4.20
CA ALA A 107 22.69 -15.35 3.58
C ALA A 107 24.23 -15.29 3.70
N HIS A 108 24.83 -14.14 4.03
CA HIS A 108 26.31 -14.01 4.06
C HIS A 108 26.93 -14.25 5.45
N TYR A 109 26.14 -14.16 6.54
CA TYR A 109 26.70 -14.09 7.89
C TYR A 109 26.87 -15.44 8.61
N LYS A 110 26.56 -16.56 7.94
CA LYS A 110 26.58 -17.91 8.55
C LYS A 110 27.94 -18.63 8.51
N HIS A 111 28.98 -18.02 7.93
CA HIS A 111 30.30 -18.66 7.79
C HIS A 111 31.40 -18.15 8.75
N ARG A 112 31.11 -17.26 9.71
CA ARG A 112 32.16 -16.62 10.53
C ARG A 112 32.00 -16.70 12.05
N TRP A 113 31.19 -17.61 12.57
CA TRP A 113 31.13 -17.82 14.02
C TRP A 113 31.27 -19.30 14.37
N SER A 114 32.52 -19.77 14.34
CA SER A 114 32.97 -20.93 15.11
C SER A 114 33.91 -20.44 16.21
N ALA A 115 33.53 -20.77 17.45
CA ALA A 115 34.37 -20.93 18.64
C ALA A 115 35.30 -19.77 19.06
N VAL A 116 34.90 -19.04 20.11
CA VAL A 116 35.85 -18.70 21.19
C VAL A 116 35.18 -19.00 22.52
N ASN A 117 35.73 -20.03 23.16
CA ASN A 117 35.45 -20.53 24.49
C ASN A 117 36.27 -19.69 25.47
N VAL A 118 35.66 -19.02 26.45
CA VAL A 118 36.40 -18.33 27.53
C VAL A 118 36.13 -19.09 28.83
N LYS A 119 37.07 -19.99 29.13
CA LYS A 119 37.27 -20.59 30.45
C LYS A 119 37.89 -19.57 31.41
N GLU A 120 37.41 -19.61 32.65
CA GLU A 120 38.14 -19.47 33.93
C GLU A 120 39.12 -18.28 34.11
N ARG A 121 38.93 -17.49 35.17
CA ARG A 121 39.66 -17.64 36.45
C ARG A 121 39.30 -16.55 37.45
N GLN A 122 39.31 -16.97 38.71
CA GLN A 122 39.21 -16.16 39.93
C GLN A 122 40.49 -15.40 40.26
N LEU A 123 40.39 -14.61 41.35
CA LEU A 123 41.41 -13.95 42.20
C LEU A 123 41.60 -12.47 41.81
N LEU A 124 41.38 -11.44 42.66
CA LEU A 124 41.25 -11.28 44.11
C LEU A 124 40.15 -10.27 44.45
#